data_AF-A0A1W6PYF8-F1
#
_entry.id   AF-A0A1W6PYF8-F1
#
_cell.length_a   1.000
_cell.length_b   1.000
_cell.length_c   1.000
_cell.angle_alpha   90.00
_cell.angle_beta   90.00
_cell.angle_gamma   90.00
#
_symmetry.space_group_name_H-M   'P 1'
#
loop_
_entity.id
_entity.type
_entity.pdbx_description
1 polymer ?
#
loop_
_entity_poly.entity_id
_entity_poly.type
_entity_poly.pdbx_seq_one_letter_code
_entity_poly.pdbx_strand_id
1 'polypeptide(L)'
;MAYFRLRTDAQSWFSEIADSPPFRTKFDIYYLCLIAGLASGRAIELTGTAHPASDLVEKFVEDYRPASRLIIGLLVTAELRKSGIDVTEKAQVRALFKRLVDSESPNSLTDQGMRRLNAYASGGYEYLAEQRDMKPYTAEEFIQGYTALIEGAVEKLAPI
;
A
#
# COMPACT_ATOMS: atom_id res chain seq x y z
N MET A 1 -2.40 -17.34 -8.57
CA MET A 1 -2.45 -15.98 -9.17
C MET A 1 -2.71 -14.99 -8.06
N ALA A 2 -1.83 -14.00 -7.91
CA ALA A 2 -1.89 -13.05 -6.81
C ALA A 2 -2.51 -11.72 -7.30
N TYR A 3 -3.53 -11.26 -6.57
CA TYR A 3 -4.30 -10.05 -6.91
C TYR A 3 -3.95 -8.92 -5.96
N PHE A 4 -4.12 -7.69 -6.43
CA PHE A 4 -4.27 -6.54 -5.55
C PHE A 4 -5.56 -6.72 -4.74
N ARG A 5 -5.50 -6.53 -3.42
CA ARG A 5 -6.61 -6.80 -2.50
C ARG A 5 -6.88 -5.62 -1.59
N LEU A 6 -8.15 -5.28 -1.44
CA LEU A 6 -8.59 -4.25 -0.51
C LEU A 6 -9.55 -4.84 0.51
N ARG A 7 -9.36 -4.51 1.79
CA ARG A 7 -10.26 -4.96 2.85
C ARG A 7 -11.68 -4.47 2.62
N THR A 8 -12.67 -5.26 3.04
CA THR A 8 -14.09 -4.90 2.87
C THR A 8 -14.50 -3.74 3.79
N ASP A 9 -13.88 -3.62 4.96
CA ASP A 9 -14.07 -2.49 5.86
C ASP A 9 -13.44 -1.20 5.32
N ALA A 10 -12.26 -1.29 4.68
CA ALA A 10 -11.68 -0.18 3.93
C ALA A 10 -12.64 0.31 2.84
N GLN A 11 -13.23 -0.60 2.05
CA GLN A 11 -14.24 -0.22 1.04
C GLN A 11 -15.44 0.49 1.67
N SER A 12 -15.92 0.01 2.82
CA SER A 12 -17.03 0.64 3.55
C SER A 12 -16.65 2.02 4.10
N TRP A 13 -15.42 2.19 4.56
CA TRP A 13 -14.93 3.45 5.12
C TRP A 13 -14.80 4.52 4.06
N PHE A 14 -14.30 4.17 2.87
CA PHE A 14 -14.17 5.08 1.73
C PHE A 14 -15.46 5.28 0.91
N SER A 15 -16.60 4.72 1.34
CA SER A 15 -17.82 4.59 0.52
C SER A 15 -18.37 5.92 -0.03
N GLU A 16 -18.24 7.02 0.72
CA GLU A 16 -18.78 8.32 0.31
C GLU A 16 -17.93 9.02 -0.75
N ILE A 17 -16.65 8.63 -0.86
CA ILE A 17 -15.69 9.32 -1.73
C ILE A 17 -15.17 8.45 -2.88
N ALA A 18 -15.32 7.14 -2.80
CA ALA A 18 -14.72 6.20 -3.76
C ALA A 18 -15.12 6.44 -5.23
N ASP A 19 -16.33 6.96 -5.46
CA ASP A 19 -16.87 7.26 -6.80
C ASP A 19 -16.92 8.78 -7.09
N SER A 20 -16.27 9.60 -6.25
CA SER A 20 -16.19 11.05 -6.41
C SER A 20 -14.83 11.48 -6.99
N PRO A 21 -14.78 12.42 -7.95
CA PRO A 21 -13.52 12.97 -8.43
C PRO A 21 -12.62 13.46 -7.28
N PRO A 22 -11.30 13.23 -7.34
CA PRO A 22 -10.55 12.69 -8.48
C PRO A 22 -10.49 11.15 -8.55
N PHE A 23 -11.14 10.42 -7.64
CA PHE A 23 -11.13 8.97 -7.61
C PHE A 23 -11.99 8.39 -8.74
N ARG A 24 -11.46 7.39 -9.45
CA ARG A 24 -12.08 6.79 -10.63
C ARG A 24 -12.19 5.28 -10.53
N THR A 25 -11.34 4.66 -9.71
CA THR A 25 -11.24 3.21 -9.57
C THR A 25 -11.03 2.84 -8.11
N LYS A 26 -11.44 1.61 -7.75
CA LYS A 26 -11.08 1.03 -6.44
C LYS A 26 -9.55 0.94 -6.23
N PHE A 27 -8.76 0.96 -7.31
CA PHE A 27 -7.31 0.98 -7.21
C PHE A 27 -6.78 2.29 -6.62
N ASP A 28 -7.49 3.41 -6.80
CA ASP A 28 -7.11 4.69 -6.20
C ASP A 28 -7.16 4.62 -4.67
N ILE A 29 -8.24 4.02 -4.15
CA ILE A 29 -8.39 3.77 -2.71
C ILE A 29 -7.33 2.79 -2.21
N TYR A 30 -7.08 1.71 -2.96
CA TYR A 30 -6.00 0.78 -2.64
C TYR A 30 -4.64 1.50 -2.56
N TYR A 31 -4.35 2.39 -3.52
CA TYR A 31 -3.10 3.14 -3.59
C TYR A 31 -2.94 4.08 -2.39
N LEU A 32 -3.99 4.82 -2.01
CA LEU A 32 -3.96 5.67 -0.82
C LEU A 32 -3.65 4.87 0.45
N CYS A 33 -4.32 3.72 0.63
CA CYS A 33 -4.04 2.83 1.73
C CYS A 33 -2.60 2.28 1.66
N LEU A 34 -2.12 1.90 0.48
CA LEU A 34 -0.76 1.40 0.29
C LEU A 34 0.30 2.44 0.68
N ILE A 35 0.16 3.68 0.21
CA ILE A 35 1.09 4.76 0.53
C ILE A 35 1.05 5.08 2.02
N ALA A 36 -0.12 5.12 2.65
CA ALA A 36 -0.24 5.28 4.10
C ALA A 36 0.48 4.17 4.88
N GLY A 37 0.37 2.91 4.44
CA GLY A 37 1.07 1.78 5.06
C GLY A 37 2.57 1.86 4.89
N LEU A 38 3.05 2.20 3.69
CA LEU A 38 4.48 2.35 3.42
C LEU A 38 5.08 3.55 4.18
N ALA A 39 4.36 4.66 4.26
CA ALA A 39 4.77 5.88 4.95
C ALA A 39 4.78 5.73 6.48
N SER A 40 3.83 4.99 7.05
CA SER A 40 3.79 4.69 8.50
C SER A 40 4.61 3.47 8.90
N GLY A 41 5.07 2.68 7.93
CA GLY A 41 5.70 1.37 8.18
C GLY A 41 4.71 0.28 8.62
N ARG A 42 3.39 0.56 8.67
CA ARG A 42 2.37 -0.38 9.14
C ARG A 42 1.99 -1.39 8.06
N ALA A 43 2.12 -2.67 8.39
CA ALA A 43 1.71 -3.77 7.51
C ALA A 43 0.94 -4.83 8.30
N ILE A 44 -0.23 -5.22 7.80
CA ILE A 44 -1.14 -6.19 8.42
C ILE A 44 -1.49 -7.27 7.42
N GLU A 45 -1.07 -8.50 7.72
CA GLU A 45 -1.29 -9.65 6.84
C GLU A 45 -2.79 -9.96 6.69
N LEU A 46 -3.22 -10.19 5.45
CA LEU A 46 -4.60 -10.59 5.13
C LEU A 46 -4.80 -12.11 5.30
N THR A 47 -4.29 -12.68 6.39
CA THR A 47 -4.36 -14.12 6.67
C THR A 47 -5.62 -14.47 7.45
N GLY A 48 -6.33 -15.51 7.02
CA GLY A 48 -7.53 -16.01 7.69
C GLY A 48 -8.75 -15.11 7.48
N THR A 49 -9.67 -15.11 8.44
CA THR A 49 -10.96 -14.41 8.36
C THR A 49 -10.98 -13.06 9.10
N ALA A 50 -9.89 -12.69 9.79
CA ALA A 50 -9.83 -11.46 10.61
C ALA A 50 -9.93 -10.18 9.78
N HIS A 51 -9.39 -10.20 8.56
CA HIS A 51 -9.37 -9.05 7.65
C HIS A 51 -9.92 -9.46 6.28
N PRO A 52 -11.25 -9.63 6.14
CA PRO A 52 -11.86 -10.00 4.87
C PRO A 52 -11.50 -8.97 3.79
N ALA A 53 -11.09 -9.45 2.62
CA ALA A 53 -10.66 -8.62 1.51
C ALA A 53 -11.17 -9.17 0.18
N SER A 54 -11.43 -8.28 -0.77
CA SER A 54 -11.82 -8.65 -2.13
C SER A 54 -10.66 -8.46 -3.09
N ASP A 55 -10.56 -9.36 -4.07
CA ASP A 55 -9.68 -9.21 -5.22
C ASP A 55 -10.13 -7.99 -6.06
N LEU A 56 -9.18 -7.15 -6.48
CA LEU A 56 -9.42 -6.00 -7.35
C LEU A 56 -9.02 -6.32 -8.79
N VAL A 57 -7.71 -6.41 -9.05
CA VAL A 57 -7.11 -6.65 -10.36
C VAL A 57 -5.82 -7.43 -10.18
N GLU A 58 -5.32 -8.06 -11.24
CA GLU A 58 -4.07 -8.82 -11.21
C GLU A 58 -2.83 -7.97 -11.54
N LYS A 59 -3.05 -6.86 -12.26
CA LYS A 59 -2.00 -5.99 -12.80
C LYS A 59 -2.27 -4.55 -12.42
N PHE A 60 -1.23 -3.72 -12.43
CA PHE A 60 -1.40 -2.27 -12.30
C PHE A 60 -2.37 -1.75 -13.37
N VAL A 61 -3.38 -1.00 -12.93
CA VAL A 61 -4.31 -0.32 -13.84
C VAL A 61 -3.56 0.75 -14.65
N GLU A 62 -4.10 1.12 -15.81
CA GLU A 62 -3.40 1.92 -16.83
C GLU A 62 -2.71 3.17 -16.28
N ASP A 63 -3.44 3.96 -15.49
CA ASP A 63 -2.95 5.21 -14.87
C ASP A 63 -1.77 5.00 -13.91
N TYR A 64 -1.60 3.80 -13.35
CA TYR A 64 -0.54 3.47 -12.39
C TYR A 64 0.62 2.68 -13.01
N ARG A 65 0.49 2.19 -14.25
CA ARG A 65 1.58 1.46 -14.92
C ARG A 65 2.89 2.26 -14.97
N PRO A 66 2.90 3.58 -15.29
CA PRO A 66 4.13 4.37 -15.28
C PRO A 66 4.81 4.43 -13.90
N ALA A 67 4.02 4.41 -12.83
CA ALA A 67 4.50 4.48 -11.44
C ALA A 67 4.79 3.10 -10.81
N SER A 68 4.47 1.99 -11.50
CA SER A 68 4.61 0.62 -10.96
C SER A 68 6.00 0.33 -10.40
N ARG A 69 7.07 0.68 -11.13
CA ARG A 69 8.46 0.49 -10.69
C ARG A 69 8.78 1.26 -9.41
N LEU A 70 8.24 2.48 -9.27
CA LEU A 70 8.40 3.29 -8.07
C LEU A 70 7.69 2.63 -6.89
N ILE A 71 6.45 2.18 -7.07
CA ILE A 71 5.68 1.47 -6.04
C ILE A 71 6.41 0.21 -5.56
N ILE A 72 6.96 -0.58 -6.48
CA ILE A 72 7.77 -1.77 -6.16
C ILE A 72 9.06 -1.37 -5.41
N GLY A 73 9.73 -0.29 -5.83
CA GLY A 73 10.90 0.23 -5.13
C GLY A 73 10.59 0.67 -3.69
N LEU A 74 9.44 1.29 -3.46
CA LEU A 74 8.97 1.64 -2.12
C LEU A 74 8.69 0.40 -1.27
N LEU A 75 8.07 -0.63 -1.83
CA LEU A 75 7.88 -1.91 -1.14
C LEU A 75 9.21 -2.53 -0.72
N VAL A 76 10.17 -2.63 -1.65
CA VAL A 76 11.51 -3.18 -1.35
C VAL A 76 12.19 -2.37 -0.24
N THR A 77 12.11 -1.04 -0.31
CA THR A 77 12.69 -0.15 0.71
C THR A 77 12.06 -0.37 2.09
N ALA A 78 10.73 -0.49 2.15
CA ALA A 78 10.02 -0.74 3.40
C ALA A 78 10.40 -2.11 4.01
N GLU A 79 10.55 -3.14 3.17
CA GLU A 79 10.95 -4.48 3.62
C GLU A 79 12.42 -4.56 4.06
N LEU A 80 13.33 -3.80 3.42
CA LEU A 80 14.72 -3.66 3.87
C LEU A 80 14.76 -3.06 5.28
N ARG A 81 14.09 -1.92 5.47
CA ARG A 81 14.02 -1.25 6.79
C ARG A 81 13.44 -2.17 7.85
N LYS A 82 12.31 -2.83 7.55
CA LYS A 82 11.67 -3.78 8.46
C LYS A 82 12.60 -4.93 8.84
N SER A 83 13.47 -5.36 7.93
CA SER A 83 14.43 -6.44 8.16
C SER A 83 15.74 -5.96 8.81
N GLY A 84 15.91 -4.66 9.03
CA GLY A 84 17.16 -4.07 9.51
C GLY A 84 18.33 -4.23 8.54
N ILE A 85 18.05 -4.43 7.24
CA ILE A 85 19.08 -4.62 6.20
C ILE A 85 19.47 -3.25 5.68
N ASP A 86 20.77 -2.93 5.75
CA ASP A 86 21.29 -1.70 5.18
C ASP A 86 21.41 -1.80 3.65
N VAL A 87 21.15 -0.69 2.94
CA VAL A 87 21.19 -0.65 1.46
C VAL A 87 22.59 -0.94 0.89
N THR A 88 23.64 -0.79 1.69
CA THR A 88 25.02 -1.14 1.33
C THR A 88 25.27 -2.65 1.34
N GLU A 89 24.41 -3.45 1.99
CA GLU A 89 24.52 -4.91 2.09
C GLU A 89 24.04 -5.61 0.80
N LYS A 90 24.76 -5.40 -0.29
CA LYS A 90 24.40 -5.81 -1.66
C LYS A 90 23.85 -7.24 -1.77
N ALA A 91 24.45 -8.21 -1.05
CA ALA A 91 24.02 -9.60 -1.07
C ALA A 91 22.62 -9.78 -0.45
N GLN A 92 22.39 -9.18 0.71
CA GLN A 92 21.10 -9.24 1.42
C GLN A 92 20.02 -8.47 0.65
N VAL A 93 20.35 -7.29 0.13
CA VAL A 93 19.47 -6.49 -0.74
C VAL A 93 19.03 -7.29 -1.96
N ARG A 94 19.98 -7.93 -2.67
CA ARG A 94 19.67 -8.74 -3.84
C ARG A 94 18.80 -9.96 -3.48
N ALA A 95 19.04 -10.59 -2.34
CA ALA A 95 18.25 -11.71 -1.87
C ALA A 95 16.81 -11.29 -1.55
N LEU A 96 16.61 -10.15 -0.87
CA LEU A 96 15.27 -9.60 -0.62
C LEU A 96 14.57 -9.22 -1.93
N PHE A 97 15.26 -8.54 -2.84
CA PHE A 97 14.69 -8.16 -4.14
C PHE A 97 14.15 -9.37 -4.90
N LYS A 98 14.93 -10.46 -4.98
CA LYS A 98 14.49 -11.72 -5.62
C LYS A 98 13.29 -12.38 -4.95
N ARG A 99 13.09 -12.15 -3.65
CA ARG A 99 11.91 -12.68 -2.93
C ARG A 99 10.64 -11.90 -3.26
N LEU A 100 10.75 -10.64 -3.63
CA LEU A 100 9.59 -9.75 -3.81
C LEU A 100 9.26 -9.49 -5.29
N VAL A 101 10.26 -9.47 -6.15
CA VAL A 101 10.15 -9.01 -7.54
C VAL A 101 10.36 -10.17 -8.51
N ASP A 102 9.48 -10.27 -9.49
CA ASP A 102 9.56 -11.24 -10.59
C ASP A 102 9.21 -10.52 -11.90
N SER A 103 10.18 -10.29 -12.78
CA SER A 103 9.97 -9.54 -14.04
C SER A 103 9.03 -10.23 -15.02
N GLU A 104 8.88 -11.56 -14.89
CA GLU A 104 8.06 -12.36 -15.80
C GLU A 104 6.59 -12.37 -15.37
N SER A 105 6.30 -11.95 -14.13
CA SER A 105 4.94 -11.90 -13.63
C SER A 105 4.18 -10.68 -14.17
N PRO A 106 2.85 -10.78 -14.36
CA PRO A 106 2.08 -9.68 -14.96
C PRO A 106 2.04 -8.37 -14.15
N ASN A 107 2.40 -8.42 -12.87
CA ASN A 107 2.48 -7.27 -11.96
C ASN A 107 3.91 -7.01 -11.46
N SER A 108 4.90 -7.70 -12.03
CA SER A 108 6.31 -7.62 -11.67
C SER A 108 6.63 -8.01 -10.22
N LEU A 109 5.74 -8.73 -9.53
CA LEU A 109 5.90 -9.21 -8.16
C LEU A 109 5.80 -10.73 -8.09
N THR A 110 6.47 -11.33 -7.11
CA THR A 110 6.22 -12.71 -6.69
C THR A 110 4.93 -12.79 -5.87
N ASP A 111 4.46 -14.00 -5.56
CA ASP A 111 3.35 -14.19 -4.61
C ASP A 111 3.66 -13.59 -3.23
N GLN A 112 4.92 -13.65 -2.80
CA GLN A 112 5.37 -13.00 -1.56
C GLN A 112 5.35 -11.48 -1.69
N GLY A 113 5.83 -10.93 -2.81
CA GLY A 113 5.78 -9.49 -3.10
C GLY A 113 4.36 -8.96 -3.06
N MET A 114 3.42 -9.64 -3.73
CA MET A 114 2.01 -9.28 -3.72
C MET A 114 1.39 -9.37 -2.32
N ARG A 115 1.72 -10.42 -1.56
CA ARG A 115 1.27 -10.55 -0.16
C ARG A 115 1.73 -9.37 0.69
N ARG A 116 3.02 -9.00 0.61
CA ARG A 116 3.58 -7.88 1.38
C ARG A 116 2.99 -6.54 0.95
N LEU A 117 2.79 -6.31 -0.35
CA LEU A 117 2.16 -5.10 -0.85
C LEU A 117 0.72 -4.94 -0.32
N ASN A 118 -0.07 -6.01 -0.39
CA ASN A 118 -1.42 -6.02 0.18
C ASN A 118 -1.42 -5.86 1.72
N ALA A 119 -0.41 -6.38 2.41
CA ALA A 119 -0.27 -6.19 3.85
C ALA A 119 -0.03 -4.72 4.20
N TYR A 120 0.78 -3.99 3.43
CA TYR A 120 0.95 -2.54 3.61
C TYR A 120 -0.35 -1.77 3.30
N ALA A 121 -1.08 -2.11 2.24
CA ALA A 121 -2.39 -1.49 1.99
C ALA A 121 -3.37 -1.75 3.15
N SER A 122 -3.43 -2.97 3.65
CA SER A 122 -4.23 -3.35 4.82
C SER A 122 -3.86 -2.56 6.08
N GLY A 123 -2.56 -2.47 6.38
CA GLY A 123 -2.04 -1.72 7.52
C GLY A 123 -2.24 -0.22 7.40
N GLY A 124 -2.10 0.32 6.19
CA GLY A 124 -2.32 1.74 5.93
C GLY A 124 -3.78 2.15 6.06
N TYR A 125 -4.74 1.29 5.71
CA TYR A 125 -6.14 1.54 6.04
C TYR A 125 -6.35 1.71 7.55
N GLU A 126 -5.81 0.79 8.39
CA GLU A 126 -5.96 0.94 9.84
C GLU A 126 -5.29 2.21 10.35
N TYR A 127 -4.11 2.53 9.84
CA TYR A 127 -3.45 3.80 10.15
C TYR A 127 -4.36 5.00 9.80
N LEU A 128 -4.93 5.05 8.59
CA LEU A 128 -5.82 6.14 8.20
C LEU A 128 -7.08 6.23 9.08
N ALA A 129 -7.69 5.10 9.40
CA ALA A 129 -8.89 5.03 10.22
C ALA A 129 -8.65 5.42 11.68
N GLU A 130 -7.46 5.16 12.23
CA GLU A 130 -7.09 5.59 13.58
C GLU A 130 -6.76 7.08 13.68
N GLN A 131 -6.29 7.69 12.59
CA GLN A 131 -5.90 9.10 12.56
C GLN A 131 -7.08 10.05 12.29
N ARG A 132 -8.27 9.51 12.03
CA ARG A 132 -9.49 10.30 11.80
C ARG A 132 -10.62 9.75 12.65
N ASP A 133 -11.31 10.64 13.36
CA ASP A 133 -12.47 10.27 14.19
C ASP A 133 -13.66 9.76 13.36
N MET A 134 -13.75 10.21 12.10
CA MET A 134 -14.85 9.90 11.19
C MET A 134 -14.33 9.43 9.83
N LYS A 135 -15.17 8.67 9.13
CA LYS A 135 -14.93 8.33 7.72
C LYS A 135 -14.95 9.58 6.82
N PRO A 136 -14.30 9.58 5.66
CA PRO A 136 -14.33 10.72 4.75
C PRO A 136 -15.70 10.87 4.10
N TYR A 137 -16.18 12.11 3.97
CA TYR A 137 -17.45 12.44 3.30
C TYR A 137 -17.24 13.18 1.98
N THR A 138 -16.13 13.89 1.82
CA THR A 138 -15.77 14.57 0.56
C THR A 138 -14.35 14.22 0.16
N ALA A 139 -14.13 14.07 -1.15
CA ALA A 139 -12.81 13.75 -1.69
C ALA A 139 -11.80 14.87 -1.44
N GLU A 140 -12.23 16.14 -1.53
CA GLU A 140 -11.38 17.31 -1.32
C GLU A 140 -10.82 17.38 0.11
N GLU A 141 -11.70 17.31 1.12
CA GLU A 141 -11.30 17.32 2.52
C GLU A 141 -10.37 16.14 2.84
N PHE A 142 -10.70 14.96 2.31
CA PHE A 142 -9.88 13.78 2.49
C PHE A 142 -8.46 13.98 1.92
N ILE A 143 -8.33 14.47 0.68
CA ILE A 143 -7.02 14.65 0.03
C ILE A 143 -6.17 15.69 0.79
N GLN A 144 -6.77 16.80 1.22
CA GLN A 144 -6.06 17.83 1.99
C GLN A 144 -5.51 17.26 3.29
N GLY A 145 -6.33 16.55 4.07
CA GLY A 145 -5.89 15.92 5.32
C GLY A 145 -4.92 14.77 5.10
N TYR A 146 -5.10 14.00 4.03
CA TYR A 146 -4.27 12.86 3.67
C TYR A 146 -2.81 13.27 3.42
N THR A 147 -2.56 14.32 2.62
CA THR A 147 -1.19 14.77 2.32
C THR A 147 -0.41 15.14 3.58
N ALA A 148 -1.00 15.95 4.45
CA ALA A 148 -0.37 16.35 5.72
C ALA A 148 -0.11 15.13 6.63
N LEU A 149 -1.02 14.15 6.64
CA LEU A 149 -0.86 12.93 7.41
C LEU A 149 0.29 12.05 6.89
N ILE A 150 0.46 11.95 5.58
CA ILE A 150 1.55 11.19 4.97
C ILE A 150 2.91 11.85 5.24
N GLU A 151 3.01 13.17 5.10
CA GLU A 151 4.23 13.91 5.40
C GLU A 151 4.69 13.66 6.85
N GLY A 152 3.78 13.82 7.81
CA GLY A 152 4.08 13.54 9.21
C GLY A 152 4.40 12.07 9.51
N ALA A 153 3.84 11.13 8.75
CA ALA A 153 4.19 9.71 8.87
C ALA A 153 5.62 9.42 8.39
N VAL A 154 6.02 9.98 7.25
CA VAL A 154 7.36 9.82 6.68
C VAL A 154 8.42 10.42 7.60
N GLU A 155 8.17 11.60 8.17
CA GLU A 155 9.08 12.25 9.13
C GLU A 155 9.32 11.40 10.38
N LYS A 156 8.26 10.80 10.93
CA LYS A 156 8.36 9.90 12.09
C LYS A 156 9.05 8.58 11.75
N LEU A 157 8.90 8.10 10.51
CA LEU A 157 9.46 6.84 10.04
C LEU A 157 10.94 6.93 9.72
N ALA A 158 11.48 8.11 9.42
CA ALA A 158 12.91 8.30 9.21
C ALA A 158 13.64 8.42 10.57
N PRO A 159 14.35 7.38 11.05
CA PRO A 159 15.32 7.62 12.09
C PRO A 159 16.48 8.40 11.44
N ILE A 160 16.80 9.55 12.03
CA ILE A 160 18.03 10.30 11.77
C ILE A 160 19.24 9.36 11.84
#